data_AF-A0A358NK65-F1
#
_entry.id   AF-A0A358NK65-F1
#
_cell.length_a   1.000
_cell.length_b   1.000
_cell.length_c   1.000
_cell.angle_alpha   90.00
_cell.angle_beta   90.00
_cell.angle_gamma   90.00
#
_symmetry.space_group_name_H-M   'P 1'
#
loop_
_entity.id
_entity.type
_entity.pdbx_description
1 polymer ?
#
loop_
_entity_poly.entity_id
_entity_poly.type
_entity_poly.pdbx_seq_one_letter_code
_entity_poly.pdbx_strand_id
1 'polypeptide(L)'
;MKYKRIKVLIVGVLVMSFMITGTIFATDKLEIFRSEYYGIKTEDEIVKKLASKTFDELLSEINIFGDSTGENFIYHANALREKAGKISNEKIQAEILNESNSVNTRVTLIQISSLIDKSLDINVMQDFIFDDKADFEIKRNALLYLYKENNVSVDLIEKVSLGNDEELAFQAIKMLNKADPSKAIEIADKIIHTYNGVVSEKVRAAIKVRGSQLADSSTIDERMKYIDFCDGILSTNNSKEKGDIVSDTVIFSLSDIMSEETISYIVASDKIDRIAKTLCVEQNYSVLRSMLIDENISEKNLSTVIEAMYICPIKDMEKPLKKAMATQMEQSSDKSGQTSEKLQDVLNLIDKSGIVATGKY
;
A
#
# COMPACT_ATOMS: atom_id res chain seq x y z
N MET A 1 42.61 13.91 -5.05
CA MET A 1 41.35 14.42 -4.47
C MET A 1 40.27 14.45 -5.55
N LYS A 2 39.46 13.40 -5.66
CA LYS A 2 38.16 13.38 -6.36
C LYS A 2 37.35 12.26 -5.73
N TYR A 3 36.39 12.64 -4.89
CA TYR A 3 35.48 11.73 -4.19
C TYR A 3 34.67 10.92 -5.21
N LYS A 4 34.88 9.60 -5.25
CA LYS A 4 33.94 8.67 -5.88
C LYS A 4 32.74 8.55 -4.95
N ARG A 5 31.64 9.18 -5.34
CA ARG A 5 30.32 8.99 -4.74
C ARG A 5 29.97 7.49 -4.81
N ILE A 6 30.02 6.80 -3.68
CA ILE A 6 29.38 5.50 -3.53
C ILE A 6 27.88 5.78 -3.60
N LYS A 7 27.24 5.29 -4.67
CA LYS A 7 25.79 5.27 -4.77
C LYS A 7 25.30 4.23 -3.76
N VAL A 8 24.93 4.67 -2.55
CA VAL A 8 24.09 3.87 -1.66
C VAL A 8 22.75 3.72 -2.39
N LEU A 9 22.54 2.53 -2.93
CA LEU A 9 21.28 2.14 -3.53
C LEU A 9 20.32 1.93 -2.36
N ILE A 10 19.47 2.94 -2.10
CA ILE A 10 18.34 2.82 -1.18
C ILE A 10 17.40 1.80 -1.82
N VAL A 11 17.54 0.53 -1.43
CA VAL A 11 16.61 -0.54 -1.80
C VAL A 11 15.65 -0.68 -0.62
N GLY A 12 14.38 -0.34 -0.89
CA GLY A 12 13.31 -0.28 0.09
C GLY A 12 13.15 -1.58 0.86
N VAL A 13 13.67 -1.58 2.08
CA VAL A 13 13.22 -2.48 3.14
C VAL A 13 11.87 -1.90 3.61
N LEU A 14 10.79 -2.41 3.01
CA LEU A 14 9.42 -2.08 3.42
C LEU A 14 9.11 -2.86 4.71
N VAL A 15 9.79 -2.50 5.81
CA VAL A 15 9.42 -2.93 7.17
C VAL A 15 8.36 -1.93 7.64
N MET A 16 7.11 -2.21 7.30
CA MET A 16 5.97 -1.64 7.99
C MET A 16 5.44 -2.71 8.93
N SER A 17 5.86 -2.63 10.19
CA SER A 17 5.32 -3.40 11.31
C SER A 17 5.14 -2.43 12.48
N PHE A 18 3.96 -1.82 12.55
CA PHE A 18 3.44 -1.24 13.79
C PHE A 18 2.66 -2.35 14.50
N MET A 19 3.25 -2.96 15.53
CA MET A 19 2.51 -3.48 16.69
C MET A 19 3.42 -3.39 17.91
N ILE A 20 3.11 -2.43 18.79
CA ILE A 20 3.68 -2.34 20.13
C ILE A 20 2.78 -3.17 21.04
N THR A 21 3.21 -4.37 21.40
CA THR A 21 2.74 -5.04 22.62
C THR A 21 3.94 -5.71 23.29
N GLY A 22 4.13 -5.39 24.57
CA GLY A 22 5.41 -5.46 25.24
C GLY A 22 5.88 -6.85 25.68
N THR A 23 7.18 -6.94 25.91
CA THR A 23 7.77 -7.84 26.92
C THR A 23 8.79 -7.07 27.75
N ILE A 24 8.63 -7.13 29.08
CA ILE A 24 9.36 -6.33 30.10
C ILE A 24 10.77 -6.90 30.40
N PHE A 25 11.28 -7.83 29.58
CA PHE A 25 12.60 -8.46 29.77
C PHE A 25 13.68 -8.03 28.75
N ALA A 26 13.32 -7.27 27.71
CA ALA A 26 14.25 -6.85 26.66
C ALA A 26 15.02 -5.56 26.97
N THR A 27 14.66 -4.82 28.02
CA THR A 27 15.25 -3.50 28.33
C THR A 27 16.73 -3.59 28.68
N ASP A 28 17.17 -4.57 29.49
CA ASP A 28 18.56 -4.65 29.95
C ASP A 28 19.54 -4.97 28.82
N LYS A 29 19.23 -5.94 27.95
CA LYS A 29 20.11 -6.28 26.81
C LYS A 29 20.11 -5.21 25.74
N LEU A 30 18.98 -4.57 25.50
CA LEU A 30 18.86 -3.50 24.51
C LEU A 30 19.54 -2.20 24.99
N GLU A 31 19.52 -1.92 26.29
CA GLU A 31 20.28 -0.80 26.89
C GLU A 31 21.78 -1.06 26.89
N ILE A 32 22.23 -2.28 27.24
CA ILE A 32 23.64 -2.68 27.11
C ILE A 32 24.09 -2.59 25.65
N PHE A 33 23.28 -3.11 24.72
CA PHE A 33 23.54 -3.00 23.29
C PHE A 33 23.58 -1.54 22.82
N ARG A 34 22.60 -0.72 23.20
CA ARG A 34 22.61 0.72 22.89
C ARG A 34 23.85 1.38 23.43
N SER A 35 24.33 1.02 24.62
CA SER A 35 25.56 1.54 25.21
C SER A 35 26.82 1.23 24.38
N GLU A 36 26.90 0.08 23.71
CA GLU A 36 28.02 -0.27 22.83
C GLU A 36 28.07 0.56 21.53
N TYR A 37 26.94 1.14 21.12
CA TYR A 37 26.84 2.04 19.98
C TYR A 37 26.64 3.50 20.41
N TYR A 38 26.50 3.75 21.72
CA TYR A 38 26.36 5.06 22.34
C TYR A 38 27.72 5.78 22.31
N GLY A 39 27.89 6.65 21.32
CA GLY A 39 29.13 7.39 21.09
C GLY A 39 29.61 7.35 19.65
N ILE A 40 29.05 6.47 18.81
CA ILE A 40 29.25 6.52 17.37
C ILE A 40 28.45 7.69 16.80
N LYS A 41 29.13 8.65 16.17
CA LYS A 41 28.51 9.92 15.73
C LYS A 41 28.14 9.91 14.26
N THR A 42 28.58 8.90 13.50
CA THR A 42 28.41 8.85 12.06
C THR A 42 28.01 7.46 11.59
N GLU A 43 27.22 7.41 10.51
CA GLU A 43 26.81 6.17 9.83
C GLU A 43 28.03 5.33 9.40
N ASP A 44 29.07 5.96 8.86
CA ASP A 44 30.29 5.30 8.39
C ASP A 44 31.01 4.50 9.49
N GLU A 45 30.98 5.00 10.73
CA GLU A 45 31.58 4.33 11.89
C GLU A 45 30.77 3.10 12.30
N ILE A 46 29.43 3.17 12.23
CA ILE A 46 28.54 2.02 12.48
C ILE A 46 28.82 0.95 11.43
N VAL A 47 28.79 1.30 10.14
CA VAL A 47 29.00 0.35 9.04
C VAL A 47 30.37 -0.32 9.15
N LYS A 48 31.45 0.42 9.47
CA LYS A 48 32.77 -0.16 9.67
C LYS A 48 32.83 -1.13 10.86
N LYS A 49 32.19 -0.79 11.98
CA LYS A 49 32.13 -1.66 13.17
C LYS A 49 31.37 -2.95 12.85
N LEU A 50 30.27 -2.87 12.09
CA LEU A 50 29.50 -4.04 11.70
C LEU A 50 30.23 -4.91 10.66
N ALA A 51 30.97 -4.28 9.75
CA ALA A 51 31.73 -5.00 8.74
C ALA A 51 32.84 -5.91 9.33
N SER A 52 33.36 -5.62 10.53
CA SER A 52 34.35 -6.48 11.19
C SER A 52 33.73 -7.69 11.90
N LYS A 53 32.42 -7.69 12.16
CA LYS A 53 31.73 -8.79 12.84
C LYS A 53 31.57 -10.02 11.94
N THR A 54 31.47 -11.16 12.59
CA THR A 54 31.12 -12.45 11.99
C THR A 54 29.60 -12.54 11.78
N PHE A 55 29.18 -13.55 11.00
CA PHE A 55 27.75 -13.81 10.78
C PHE A 55 27.02 -14.10 12.10
N ASP A 56 27.59 -14.94 12.97
CA ASP A 56 26.95 -15.36 14.22
C ASP A 56 26.85 -14.19 15.22
N GLU A 57 27.85 -13.31 15.27
CA GLU A 57 27.79 -12.09 16.09
C GLU A 57 26.70 -11.14 15.60
N LEU A 58 26.61 -10.90 14.29
CA LEU A 58 25.57 -10.04 13.71
C LEU A 58 24.17 -10.63 13.93
N LEU A 59 24.03 -11.95 13.78
CA LEU A 59 22.77 -12.65 14.02
C LEU A 59 22.34 -12.53 15.48
N SER A 60 23.26 -12.74 16.42
CA SER A 60 22.99 -12.57 17.85
C SER A 60 22.57 -11.14 18.19
N GLU A 61 23.20 -10.14 17.58
CA GLU A 61 22.83 -8.73 17.79
C GLU A 61 21.45 -8.41 17.22
N ILE A 62 21.12 -8.94 16.04
CA ILE A 62 19.78 -8.83 15.46
C ILE A 62 18.74 -9.49 16.36
N ASN A 63 19.07 -10.65 16.93
CA ASN A 63 18.20 -11.36 17.85
C ASN A 63 17.94 -10.58 19.15
N ILE A 64 18.93 -9.82 19.64
CA ILE A 64 18.78 -8.96 20.82
C ILE A 64 17.78 -7.82 20.59
N PHE A 65 17.69 -7.29 19.36
CA PHE A 65 16.64 -6.31 19.05
C PHE A 65 15.23 -6.87 19.26
N GLY A 66 15.07 -8.20 19.20
CA GLY A 66 13.78 -8.86 19.33
C GLY A 66 12.81 -8.29 18.30
N ASP A 67 11.64 -7.85 18.77
CA ASP A 67 10.60 -7.28 17.91
C ASP A 67 10.75 -5.76 17.69
N SER A 68 11.77 -5.13 18.31
CA SER A 68 11.99 -3.69 18.15
C SER A 68 12.74 -3.36 16.86
N THR A 69 12.11 -2.58 15.99
CA THR A 69 12.71 -2.12 14.72
C THR A 69 13.06 -0.63 14.78
N GLY A 70 14.28 -0.26 14.38
CA GLY A 70 14.74 1.14 14.29
C GLY A 70 15.90 1.29 13.30
N GLU A 71 16.41 2.50 13.06
CA GLU A 71 17.50 2.74 12.08
C GLU A 71 18.72 1.84 12.28
N ASN A 72 19.09 1.55 13.53
CA ASN A 72 20.18 0.63 13.85
C ASN A 72 19.96 -0.78 13.31
N PHE A 73 18.72 -1.27 13.28
CA PHE A 73 18.39 -2.59 12.73
C PHE A 73 18.75 -2.69 11.24
N ILE A 74 18.53 -1.62 10.47
CA ILE A 74 18.80 -1.59 9.02
C ILE A 74 20.30 -1.80 8.74
N TYR A 75 21.18 -1.13 9.51
CA TYR A 75 22.62 -1.31 9.36
C TYR A 75 23.06 -2.74 9.68
N HIS A 76 22.48 -3.35 10.72
CA HIS A 76 22.79 -4.73 11.11
C HIS A 76 22.30 -5.73 10.06
N ALA A 77 21.06 -5.59 9.57
CA ALA A 77 20.52 -6.45 8.53
C ALA A 77 21.35 -6.37 7.23
N ASN A 78 21.82 -5.17 6.87
CA ASN A 78 22.71 -4.97 5.72
C ASN A 78 24.07 -5.67 5.91
N ALA A 79 24.70 -5.51 7.07
CA ALA A 79 25.96 -6.19 7.38
C ALA A 79 25.77 -7.72 7.41
N LEU A 80 24.66 -8.20 7.98
CA LEU A 80 24.33 -9.63 8.00
C LEU A 80 24.20 -10.18 6.58
N ARG A 81 23.53 -9.45 5.68
CA ARG A 81 23.38 -9.82 4.26
C ARG A 81 24.73 -10.01 3.57
N GLU A 82 25.67 -9.08 3.78
CA GLU A 82 27.01 -9.17 3.18
C GLU A 82 27.76 -10.42 3.64
N LYS A 83 27.59 -10.82 4.91
CA LYS A 83 28.20 -12.05 5.44
C LYS A 83 27.45 -13.30 4.98
N ALA A 84 26.11 -13.25 4.91
CA ALA A 84 25.24 -14.36 4.53
C ALA A 84 25.56 -14.94 3.15
N GLY A 85 26.09 -14.13 2.21
CA GLY A 85 26.56 -14.61 0.91
C GLY A 85 27.58 -15.76 1.00
N LYS A 86 28.38 -15.79 2.07
CA LYS A 86 29.42 -16.81 2.32
C LYS A 86 28.96 -17.97 3.20
N ILE A 87 27.74 -17.90 3.73
CA ILE A 87 27.17 -18.93 4.61
C ILE A 87 26.43 -19.96 3.76
N SER A 88 26.46 -21.23 4.18
CA SER A 88 25.75 -22.29 3.48
C SER A 88 24.23 -22.14 3.64
N ASN A 89 23.46 -22.65 2.68
CA ASN A 89 22.00 -22.56 2.72
C ASN A 89 21.45 -23.32 3.93
N GLU A 90 22.05 -24.46 4.27
CA GLU A 90 21.67 -25.31 5.41
C GLU A 90 21.82 -24.57 6.73
N LYS A 91 22.92 -23.79 6.90
CA LYS A 91 23.10 -22.99 8.11
C LYS A 91 22.07 -21.87 8.19
N ILE A 92 21.81 -21.15 7.11
CA ILE A 92 20.78 -20.10 7.09
C ILE A 92 19.40 -20.70 7.42
N GLN A 93 19.07 -21.83 6.82
CA GLN A 93 17.80 -22.53 7.05
C GLN A 93 17.68 -23.03 8.49
N ALA A 94 18.75 -23.56 9.08
CA ALA A 94 18.78 -23.95 10.49
C ALA A 94 18.48 -22.78 11.42
N GLU A 95 19.04 -21.59 11.13
CA GLU A 95 18.77 -20.38 11.92
C GLU A 95 17.34 -19.84 11.73
N ILE A 96 16.73 -20.03 10.55
CA ILE A 96 15.31 -19.73 10.31
C ILE A 96 14.40 -20.69 11.08
N LEU A 97 14.78 -21.96 11.21
CA LEU A 97 14.01 -22.98 11.94
C LEU A 97 14.19 -22.88 13.46
N ASN A 98 15.23 -22.18 13.93
CA ASN A 98 15.52 -22.05 15.34
C ASN A 98 14.49 -21.14 16.05
N GLU A 99 13.58 -21.74 16.82
CA GLU A 99 12.54 -21.03 17.57
C GLU A 99 13.10 -20.16 18.72
N SER A 100 14.36 -20.32 19.12
CA SER A 100 14.99 -19.38 20.07
C SER A 100 15.35 -18.04 19.44
N ASN A 101 15.34 -17.95 18.10
CA ASN A 101 15.53 -16.70 17.38
C ASN A 101 14.19 -15.95 17.30
N SER A 102 14.26 -14.62 17.42
CA SER A 102 13.11 -13.73 17.30
C SER A 102 12.47 -13.82 15.93
N VAL A 103 11.18 -13.48 15.85
CA VAL A 103 10.43 -13.40 14.59
C VAL A 103 11.18 -12.53 13.59
N ASN A 104 11.62 -11.34 14.01
CA ASN A 104 12.39 -10.43 13.16
C ASN A 104 13.69 -11.05 12.63
N THR A 105 14.42 -11.82 13.45
CA THR A 105 15.65 -12.48 13.02
C THR A 105 15.37 -13.50 11.92
N ARG A 106 14.36 -14.35 12.15
CA ARG A 106 13.94 -15.40 11.21
C ARG A 106 13.43 -14.78 9.90
N VAL A 107 12.59 -13.75 9.98
CA VAL A 107 12.11 -12.96 8.84
C VAL A 107 13.26 -12.32 8.06
N THR A 108 14.22 -11.71 8.75
CA THR A 108 15.40 -11.08 8.12
C THR A 108 16.20 -12.10 7.31
N LEU A 109 16.39 -13.31 7.85
CA LEU A 109 17.09 -14.37 7.13
C LEU A 109 16.32 -14.86 5.89
N ILE A 110 14.99 -14.99 5.96
CA ILE A 110 14.15 -15.31 4.79
C ILE A 110 14.30 -14.23 3.71
N GLN A 111 14.20 -12.95 4.09
CA GLN A 111 14.31 -11.83 3.17
C GLN A 111 15.71 -11.72 2.54
N ILE A 112 16.75 -11.86 3.35
CA ILE A 112 18.14 -11.89 2.87
C ILE A 112 18.30 -13.02 1.86
N SER A 113 17.77 -14.21 2.14
CA SER A 113 17.92 -15.36 1.26
C SER A 113 17.41 -15.10 -0.16
N SER A 114 16.26 -14.42 -0.30
CA SER A 114 15.74 -14.00 -1.62
C SER A 114 16.59 -12.91 -2.29
N LEU A 115 17.29 -12.07 -1.51
CA LEU A 115 18.10 -10.96 -2.07
C LEU A 115 19.49 -11.38 -2.56
N ILE A 116 20.01 -12.52 -2.09
CA ILE A 116 21.35 -13.01 -2.43
C ILE A 116 21.30 -14.40 -3.08
N ASP A 117 20.17 -14.73 -3.73
CA ASP A 117 19.93 -15.96 -4.48
C ASP A 117 20.27 -17.25 -3.70
N LYS A 118 19.96 -17.26 -2.40
CA LYS A 118 20.07 -18.46 -1.57
C LYS A 118 18.81 -19.28 -1.73
N SER A 119 18.99 -20.54 -2.11
CA SER A 119 17.89 -21.51 -2.22
C SER A 119 17.60 -22.11 -0.85
N LEU A 120 16.51 -21.68 -0.24
CA LEU A 120 15.89 -22.31 0.92
C LEU A 120 15.03 -23.48 0.46
N ASP A 121 14.88 -24.49 1.31
CA ASP A 121 13.98 -25.61 1.04
C ASP A 121 12.53 -25.13 0.89
N ILE A 122 11.94 -25.42 -0.26
CA ILE A 122 10.57 -25.06 -0.62
C ILE A 122 9.57 -25.70 0.34
N ASN A 123 9.80 -26.96 0.76
CA ASN A 123 8.89 -27.65 1.66
C ASN A 123 8.87 -26.97 3.03
N VAL A 124 10.02 -26.54 3.54
CA VAL A 124 10.09 -25.81 4.81
C VAL A 124 9.37 -24.47 4.73
N MET A 125 9.46 -23.76 3.60
CA MET A 125 8.69 -22.52 3.41
C MET A 125 7.18 -22.79 3.32
N GLN A 126 6.75 -23.87 2.67
CA GLN A 126 5.35 -24.27 2.62
C GLN A 126 4.83 -24.70 4.00
N ASP A 127 5.65 -25.40 4.78
CA ASP A 127 5.30 -25.81 6.14
C ASP A 127 5.02 -24.58 7.01
N PHE A 128 5.83 -23.52 6.93
CA PHE A 128 5.54 -22.27 7.64
C PHE A 128 4.22 -21.64 7.24
N ILE A 129 3.85 -21.66 5.95
CA ILE A 129 2.61 -21.05 5.45
C ILE A 129 1.38 -21.71 6.07
N PHE A 130 1.42 -23.02 6.31
CA PHE A 130 0.29 -23.81 6.81
C PHE A 130 0.39 -24.17 8.30
N ASP A 131 1.43 -23.75 9.00
CA ASP A 131 1.57 -23.96 10.44
C ASP A 131 0.70 -22.94 11.20
N ASP A 132 -0.31 -23.44 11.93
CA ASP A 132 -1.20 -22.62 12.76
C ASP A 132 -0.47 -21.92 13.91
N LYS A 133 0.71 -22.41 14.32
CA LYS A 133 1.53 -21.83 15.40
C LYS A 133 2.59 -20.85 14.91
N ALA A 134 2.90 -20.85 13.62
CA ALA A 134 3.89 -19.92 13.08
C ALA A 134 3.38 -18.48 13.17
N ASP A 135 4.28 -17.55 13.48
CA ASP A 135 3.96 -16.13 13.48
C ASP A 135 3.58 -15.64 12.07
N PHE A 136 2.55 -14.78 11.98
CA PHE A 136 2.06 -14.23 10.72
C PHE A 136 3.18 -13.64 9.85
N GLU A 137 4.13 -12.92 10.46
CA GLU A 137 5.25 -12.31 9.73
C GLU A 137 6.15 -13.36 9.08
N ILE A 138 6.36 -14.50 9.73
CA ILE A 138 7.11 -15.63 9.15
C ILE A 138 6.31 -16.22 7.99
N LYS A 139 5.00 -16.50 8.17
CA LYS A 139 4.14 -17.05 7.09
C LYS A 139 4.14 -16.15 5.86
N ARG A 140 3.95 -14.85 6.07
CA ARG A 140 3.92 -13.82 5.03
C ARG A 140 5.23 -13.79 4.24
N ASN A 141 6.37 -13.81 4.95
CA ASN A 141 7.67 -13.76 4.30
C ASN A 141 8.02 -15.08 3.60
N ALA A 142 7.59 -16.23 4.11
CA ALA A 142 7.72 -17.51 3.41
C ALA A 142 6.90 -17.55 2.11
N LEU A 143 5.65 -17.08 2.14
CA LEU A 143 4.80 -16.95 0.95
C LEU A 143 5.43 -16.00 -0.09
N LEU A 144 5.93 -14.84 0.36
CA LEU A 144 6.59 -13.87 -0.53
C LEU A 144 7.89 -14.43 -1.12
N TYR A 145 8.67 -15.17 -0.33
CA TYR A 145 9.88 -15.85 -0.79
C TYR A 145 9.54 -16.80 -1.95
N LEU A 146 8.60 -17.73 -1.74
CA LEU A 146 8.20 -18.68 -2.78
C LEU A 146 7.70 -17.98 -4.06
N TYR A 147 6.99 -16.87 -3.91
CA TYR A 147 6.51 -16.09 -5.05
C TYR A 147 7.63 -15.43 -5.85
N LYS A 148 8.60 -14.79 -5.17
CA LYS A 148 9.73 -14.13 -5.84
C LYS A 148 10.62 -15.12 -6.59
N GLU A 149 10.83 -16.30 -6.02
CA GLU A 149 11.64 -17.35 -6.64
C GLU A 149 10.92 -18.12 -7.75
N ASN A 150 9.70 -17.71 -8.14
CA ASN A 150 8.82 -18.43 -9.08
C ASN A 150 8.57 -19.89 -8.68
N ASN A 151 8.62 -20.17 -7.38
CA ASN A 151 8.45 -21.52 -6.79
C ASN A 151 7.08 -21.69 -6.13
N VAL A 152 6.20 -20.70 -6.23
CA VAL A 152 4.80 -20.79 -5.79
C VAL A 152 3.93 -21.15 -6.99
N SER A 153 3.11 -22.20 -6.88
CA SER A 153 2.08 -22.48 -7.87
C SER A 153 0.86 -21.59 -7.65
N VAL A 154 0.09 -21.35 -8.73
CA VAL A 154 -1.22 -20.69 -8.63
C VAL A 154 -2.12 -21.45 -7.65
N ASP A 155 -2.11 -22.78 -7.68
CA ASP A 155 -2.87 -23.64 -6.76
C ASP A 155 -2.51 -23.40 -5.28
N LEU A 156 -1.22 -23.20 -4.98
CA LEU A 156 -0.78 -22.89 -3.62
C LEU A 156 -1.30 -21.53 -3.17
N ILE A 157 -1.21 -20.50 -4.02
CA ILE A 157 -1.74 -19.16 -3.71
C ILE A 157 -3.26 -19.22 -3.53
N GLU A 158 -3.98 -19.95 -4.39
CA GLU A 158 -5.43 -20.15 -4.26
C GLU A 158 -5.77 -20.83 -2.93
N LYS A 159 -5.06 -21.90 -2.56
CA LYS A 159 -5.27 -22.59 -1.28
C LYS A 159 -5.09 -21.64 -0.08
N VAL A 160 -4.07 -20.78 -0.10
CA VAL A 160 -3.85 -19.79 0.96
C VAL A 160 -4.95 -18.72 0.95
N SER A 161 -5.37 -18.26 -0.23
CA SER A 161 -6.45 -17.26 -0.40
C SER A 161 -7.79 -17.73 0.18
N LEU A 162 -8.06 -19.03 0.13
CA LEU A 162 -9.28 -19.65 0.65
C LEU A 162 -9.12 -20.19 2.09
N GLY A 163 -7.93 -20.12 2.67
CA GLY A 163 -7.61 -20.62 4.01
C GLY A 163 -8.24 -19.79 5.14
N ASN A 164 -8.10 -20.24 6.39
CA ASN A 164 -8.72 -19.58 7.55
C ASN A 164 -7.95 -18.36 8.08
N ASP A 165 -6.66 -18.24 7.74
CA ASP A 165 -5.81 -17.10 8.13
C ASP A 165 -6.17 -15.88 7.28
N GLU A 166 -7.03 -15.01 7.80
CA GLU A 166 -7.59 -13.85 7.08
C GLU A 166 -6.50 -12.86 6.61
N GLU A 167 -5.49 -12.61 7.43
CA GLU A 167 -4.39 -11.69 7.09
C GLU A 167 -3.50 -12.28 5.99
N LEU A 168 -3.19 -13.58 6.05
CA LEU A 168 -2.41 -14.25 5.03
C LEU A 168 -3.20 -14.40 3.73
N ALA A 169 -4.49 -14.69 3.82
CA ALA A 169 -5.40 -14.73 2.68
C ALA A 169 -5.46 -13.38 1.96
N PHE A 170 -5.47 -12.26 2.69
CA PHE A 170 -5.41 -10.92 2.09
C PHE A 170 -4.15 -10.72 1.24
N GLN A 171 -2.98 -11.17 1.71
CA GLN A 171 -1.75 -11.10 0.93
C GLN A 171 -1.80 -12.04 -0.28
N ALA A 172 -2.29 -13.26 -0.11
CA ALA A 172 -2.39 -14.26 -1.16
C ALA A 172 -3.32 -13.82 -2.30
N ILE A 173 -4.49 -13.25 -2.01
CA ILE A 173 -5.43 -12.73 -3.02
C ILE A 173 -4.76 -11.63 -3.86
N LYS A 174 -4.00 -10.72 -3.24
CA LYS A 174 -3.26 -9.67 -3.96
C LYS A 174 -2.14 -10.24 -4.83
N MET A 175 -1.48 -11.30 -4.37
CA MET A 175 -0.44 -11.98 -5.14
C MET A 175 -1.05 -12.75 -6.31
N LEU A 176 -2.20 -13.38 -6.11
CA LEU A 176 -2.96 -14.06 -7.15
C LEU A 176 -3.37 -13.07 -8.25
N ASN A 177 -3.84 -11.87 -7.89
CA ASN A 177 -4.20 -10.86 -8.88
C ASN A 177 -3.04 -10.46 -9.81
N LYS A 178 -1.80 -10.64 -9.37
CA LYS A 178 -0.61 -10.41 -10.22
C LYS A 178 -0.22 -11.64 -11.04
N ALA A 179 -0.45 -12.84 -10.53
CA ALA A 179 -0.07 -14.10 -11.17
C ALA A 179 -1.12 -14.60 -12.18
N ASP A 180 -2.39 -14.57 -11.77
CA ASP A 180 -3.57 -14.96 -12.53
C ASP A 180 -4.75 -14.03 -12.16
N PRO A 181 -4.88 -12.88 -12.86
CA PRO A 181 -5.95 -11.92 -12.60
C PRO A 181 -7.34 -12.54 -12.75
N SER A 182 -7.55 -13.42 -13.74
CA SER A 182 -8.85 -14.03 -14.00
C SER A 182 -9.32 -14.87 -12.81
N LYS A 183 -8.40 -15.65 -12.25
CA LYS A 183 -8.67 -16.47 -11.07
C LYS A 183 -8.89 -15.62 -9.81
N ALA A 184 -8.11 -14.55 -9.65
CA ALA A 184 -8.30 -13.61 -8.53
C ALA A 184 -9.68 -12.95 -8.56
N ILE A 185 -10.16 -12.57 -9.74
CA ILE A 185 -11.51 -12.00 -9.94
C ILE A 185 -12.58 -13.03 -9.56
N GLU A 186 -12.46 -14.29 -9.99
CA GLU A 186 -13.40 -15.36 -9.64
C GLU A 186 -13.52 -15.51 -8.10
N ILE A 187 -12.39 -15.49 -7.40
CA ILE A 187 -12.35 -15.59 -5.93
C ILE A 187 -12.94 -14.32 -5.29
N ALA A 188 -12.58 -13.13 -5.78
CA ALA A 188 -13.08 -11.87 -5.28
C ALA A 188 -14.62 -11.78 -5.41
N ASP A 189 -15.17 -12.20 -6.55
CA ASP A 189 -16.61 -12.23 -6.79
C ASP A 189 -17.32 -13.19 -5.83
N LYS A 190 -16.75 -14.38 -5.57
CA LYS A 190 -17.29 -15.32 -4.57
C LYS A 190 -17.30 -14.69 -3.17
N ILE A 191 -16.20 -14.06 -2.76
CA ILE A 191 -16.09 -13.41 -1.44
C ILE A 191 -17.13 -12.30 -1.30
N ILE A 192 -17.23 -11.41 -2.29
CA ILE A 192 -18.18 -10.29 -2.31
C ILE A 192 -19.62 -10.80 -2.32
N HIS A 193 -19.93 -11.86 -3.07
CA HIS A 193 -21.26 -12.43 -3.10
C HIS A 193 -21.69 -13.04 -1.75
N THR A 194 -20.73 -13.56 -0.98
CA THR A 194 -20.97 -14.12 0.36
C THR A 194 -20.90 -13.10 1.49
N TYR A 195 -20.62 -11.83 1.19
CA TYR A 195 -20.55 -10.78 2.19
C TYR A 195 -21.90 -10.61 2.91
N ASN A 196 -21.85 -10.59 4.25
CA ASN A 196 -23.03 -10.62 5.11
C ASN A 196 -23.08 -9.45 6.11
N GLY A 197 -22.39 -8.34 5.82
CA GLY A 197 -22.37 -7.14 6.66
C GLY A 197 -21.10 -6.97 7.51
N VAL A 198 -20.24 -7.99 7.63
CA VAL A 198 -18.95 -7.88 8.32
C VAL A 198 -17.82 -7.87 7.31
N VAL A 199 -17.01 -6.81 7.28
CA VAL A 199 -15.89 -6.68 6.35
C VAL A 199 -14.66 -7.36 6.94
N SER A 200 -14.34 -8.57 6.48
CA SER A 200 -13.10 -9.28 6.83
C SER A 200 -11.92 -8.84 5.96
N GLU A 201 -10.70 -9.28 6.30
CA GLU A 201 -9.52 -9.02 5.46
C GLU A 201 -9.70 -9.61 4.05
N LYS A 202 -10.29 -10.80 3.90
CA LYS A 202 -10.64 -11.31 2.56
C LYS A 202 -11.58 -10.39 1.78
N VAL A 203 -12.59 -9.83 2.43
CA VAL A 203 -13.50 -8.86 1.79
C VAL A 203 -12.73 -7.62 1.36
N ARG A 204 -11.83 -7.11 2.20
CA ARG A 204 -10.94 -5.97 1.86
C ARG A 204 -10.05 -6.30 0.67
N ALA A 205 -9.51 -7.51 0.58
CA ALA A 205 -8.72 -7.95 -0.56
C ALA A 205 -9.56 -8.04 -1.84
N ALA A 206 -10.76 -8.61 -1.75
CA ALA A 206 -11.69 -8.75 -2.86
C ALA A 206 -12.12 -7.39 -3.43
N ILE A 207 -12.41 -6.41 -2.56
CA ILE A 207 -12.66 -5.01 -2.94
C ILE A 207 -11.49 -4.47 -3.76
N LYS A 208 -10.25 -4.59 -3.27
CA LYS A 208 -9.07 -4.11 -4.00
C LYS A 208 -8.89 -4.78 -5.38
N VAL A 209 -9.11 -6.09 -5.46
CA VAL A 209 -9.02 -6.83 -6.73
C VAL A 209 -10.09 -6.36 -7.72
N ARG A 210 -11.34 -6.20 -7.26
CA ARG A 210 -12.43 -5.70 -8.11
C ARG A 210 -12.21 -4.27 -8.57
N GLY A 211 -11.77 -3.38 -7.69
CA GLY A 211 -11.41 -2.01 -8.06
C GLY A 211 -10.35 -1.97 -9.16
N SER A 212 -9.28 -2.76 -9.02
CA SER A 212 -8.22 -2.86 -10.04
C SER A 212 -8.74 -3.39 -11.37
N GLN A 213 -9.59 -4.43 -11.36
CA GLN A 213 -10.17 -4.99 -12.59
C GLN A 213 -11.07 -3.99 -13.32
N LEU A 214 -11.85 -3.22 -12.56
CA LEU A 214 -12.75 -2.22 -13.13
C LEU A 214 -12.00 -1.03 -13.73
N ALA A 215 -10.78 -0.73 -13.26
CA ALA A 215 -9.91 0.29 -13.85
C ALA A 215 -9.44 -0.08 -15.27
N ASP A 216 -9.13 -1.35 -15.50
CA ASP A 216 -8.55 -1.83 -16.77
C ASP A 216 -9.60 -2.01 -17.87
N SER A 217 -10.74 -2.62 -17.54
CA SER A 217 -11.81 -2.87 -18.49
C SER A 217 -13.15 -3.03 -17.78
N SER A 218 -14.02 -2.03 -17.91
CA SER A 218 -15.37 -2.08 -17.36
C SER A 218 -16.36 -1.23 -18.15
N THR A 219 -17.61 -1.67 -18.11
CA THR A 219 -18.76 -0.88 -18.52
C THR A 219 -19.16 0.09 -17.41
N ILE A 220 -19.91 1.14 -17.78
CA ILE A 220 -20.51 2.08 -16.82
C ILE A 220 -21.38 1.33 -15.81
N ASP A 221 -22.19 0.37 -16.26
CA ASP A 221 -23.10 -0.40 -15.42
C ASP A 221 -22.37 -1.24 -14.35
N GLU A 222 -21.21 -1.82 -14.70
CA GLU A 222 -20.39 -2.56 -13.74
C GLU A 222 -19.80 -1.63 -12.68
N ARG A 223 -19.31 -0.45 -13.08
CA ARG A 223 -18.79 0.55 -12.14
C ARG A 223 -19.89 1.07 -11.22
N MET A 224 -21.09 1.33 -11.74
CA MET A 224 -22.23 1.78 -10.93
C MET A 224 -22.65 0.73 -9.91
N LYS A 225 -22.76 -0.56 -10.30
CA LYS A 225 -23.04 -1.66 -9.35
C LYS A 225 -21.97 -1.77 -8.26
N TYR A 226 -20.71 -1.54 -8.63
CA TYR A 226 -19.62 -1.54 -7.66
C TYR A 226 -19.68 -0.34 -6.71
N ILE A 227 -20.02 0.84 -7.22
CA ILE A 227 -20.27 2.03 -6.39
C ILE A 227 -21.39 1.74 -5.39
N ASP A 228 -22.51 1.16 -5.83
CA ASP A 228 -23.63 0.82 -4.94
C ASP A 228 -23.23 -0.18 -3.84
N PHE A 229 -22.43 -1.18 -4.19
CA PHE A 229 -21.88 -2.13 -3.22
C PHE A 229 -20.99 -1.42 -2.18
N CYS A 230 -20.08 -0.56 -2.65
CA CYS A 230 -19.18 0.22 -1.80
C CYS A 230 -19.94 1.22 -0.90
N ASP A 231 -20.98 1.87 -1.43
CA ASP A 231 -21.87 2.75 -0.67
C ASP A 231 -22.60 2.00 0.44
N GLY A 232 -23.05 0.77 0.17
CA GLY A 232 -23.62 -0.13 1.18
C GLY A 232 -22.66 -0.41 2.34
N ILE A 233 -21.38 -0.66 2.05
CA ILE A 233 -20.35 -0.84 3.08
C ILE A 233 -20.16 0.45 3.88
N LEU A 234 -19.97 1.59 3.22
CA LEU A 234 -19.78 2.88 3.90
C LEU A 234 -20.99 3.29 4.76
N SER A 235 -22.19 2.85 4.38
CA SER A 235 -23.43 3.14 5.13
C SER A 235 -23.61 2.25 6.35
N THR A 236 -23.15 1.01 6.28
CA THR A 236 -23.26 0.03 7.39
C THR A 236 -22.13 0.16 8.39
N ASN A 237 -20.96 0.60 7.92
CA ASN A 237 -19.78 0.79 8.75
C ASN A 237 -19.91 2.08 9.57
N ASN A 238 -20.56 1.97 10.73
CA ASN A 238 -20.83 3.06 11.67
C ASN A 238 -19.59 3.52 12.46
N SER A 239 -18.36 3.21 12.00
CA SER A 239 -17.14 3.70 12.63
C SER A 239 -17.11 5.22 12.48
N LYS A 240 -17.54 5.94 13.52
CA LYS A 240 -17.40 7.40 13.64
C LYS A 240 -15.93 7.84 13.75
N GLU A 241 -15.00 6.91 13.66
CA GLU A 241 -13.57 7.14 13.68
C GLU A 241 -13.10 7.47 12.26
N LYS A 242 -12.59 8.69 12.10
CA LYS A 242 -11.92 9.10 10.86
C LYS A 242 -10.70 8.20 10.64
N GLY A 243 -10.52 7.70 9.41
CA GLY A 243 -9.39 6.83 9.05
C GLY A 243 -9.57 5.36 9.45
N ASP A 244 -10.81 4.87 9.54
CA ASP A 244 -11.06 3.44 9.65
C ASP A 244 -10.57 2.70 8.39
N ILE A 245 -9.80 1.64 8.60
CA ILE A 245 -9.06 0.93 7.56
C ILE A 245 -9.98 0.30 6.50
N VAL A 246 -11.21 -0.05 6.89
CA VAL A 246 -12.23 -0.57 5.99
C VAL A 246 -12.74 0.53 5.07
N SER A 247 -13.13 1.68 5.63
CA SER A 247 -13.59 2.84 4.86
C SER A 247 -12.51 3.32 3.90
N ASP A 248 -11.25 3.44 4.35
CA ASP A 248 -10.12 3.77 3.50
C ASP A 248 -9.96 2.76 2.36
N THR A 249 -10.09 1.46 2.64
CA THR A 249 -10.00 0.42 1.61
C THR A 249 -11.06 0.60 0.53
N VAL A 250 -12.30 0.90 0.92
CA VAL A 250 -13.41 1.15 -0.03
C VAL A 250 -13.16 2.43 -0.82
N ILE A 251 -12.83 3.52 -0.15
CA ILE A 251 -12.65 4.85 -0.77
C ILE A 251 -11.51 4.81 -1.79
N PHE A 252 -10.34 4.28 -1.41
CA PHE A 252 -9.21 4.19 -2.32
C PHE A 252 -9.46 3.18 -3.45
N SER A 253 -10.21 2.10 -3.20
CA SER A 253 -10.61 1.21 -4.28
C SER A 253 -11.53 1.87 -5.31
N LEU A 254 -12.39 2.80 -4.91
CA LEU A 254 -13.21 3.60 -5.84
C LEU A 254 -12.35 4.62 -6.59
N SER A 255 -11.40 5.25 -5.89
CA SER A 255 -10.43 6.20 -6.45
C SER A 255 -9.54 5.57 -7.52
N ASP A 256 -9.09 4.33 -7.28
CA ASP A 256 -8.19 3.57 -8.18
C ASP A 256 -8.84 3.18 -9.52
N ILE A 257 -10.18 3.22 -9.62
CA ILE A 257 -10.90 2.94 -10.87
C ILE A 257 -10.67 4.05 -11.91
N MET A 258 -10.34 5.26 -11.48
CA MET A 258 -10.04 6.40 -12.36
C MET A 258 -11.12 6.68 -13.41
N SER A 259 -12.39 6.75 -12.98
CA SER A 259 -13.55 6.95 -13.86
C SER A 259 -14.40 8.15 -13.46
N GLU A 260 -15.20 8.66 -14.40
CA GLU A 260 -16.09 9.80 -14.15
C GLU A 260 -17.14 9.49 -13.08
N GLU A 261 -17.67 8.27 -13.08
CA GLU A 261 -18.71 7.86 -12.15
C GLU A 261 -18.16 7.77 -10.72
N THR A 262 -16.97 7.20 -10.54
CA THR A 262 -16.39 7.00 -9.21
C THR A 262 -15.94 8.31 -8.58
N ILE A 263 -15.27 9.20 -9.34
CA ILE A 263 -14.87 10.50 -8.77
C ILE A 263 -16.08 11.40 -8.48
N SER A 264 -17.13 11.34 -9.31
CA SER A 264 -18.38 12.07 -9.05
C SER A 264 -19.04 11.60 -7.75
N TYR A 265 -19.11 10.28 -7.55
CA TYR A 265 -19.64 9.71 -6.30
C TYR A 265 -18.79 10.15 -5.09
N ILE A 266 -17.46 10.06 -5.19
CA ILE A 266 -16.56 10.42 -4.08
C ILE A 266 -16.73 11.89 -3.68
N VAL A 267 -16.77 12.80 -4.64
CA VAL A 267 -16.92 14.24 -4.41
C VAL A 267 -18.26 14.55 -3.74
N ALA A 268 -19.35 13.92 -4.21
CA ALA A 268 -20.70 14.18 -3.71
C ALA A 268 -21.01 13.50 -2.36
N SER A 269 -20.36 12.39 -2.03
CA SER A 269 -20.71 11.57 -0.86
C SER A 269 -20.41 12.26 0.47
N ASP A 270 -21.39 12.44 1.34
CA ASP A 270 -21.22 12.98 2.70
C ASP A 270 -20.59 11.98 3.69
N LYS A 271 -20.52 10.70 3.30
CA LYS A 271 -19.93 9.59 4.07
C LYS A 271 -18.41 9.59 4.03
N ILE A 272 -17.82 10.27 3.04
CA ILE A 272 -16.37 10.34 2.85
C ILE A 272 -15.86 11.64 3.47
N ASP A 273 -14.89 11.54 4.38
CA ASP A 273 -14.35 12.72 5.02
C ASP A 273 -13.48 13.55 4.07
N ARG A 274 -13.28 14.83 4.42
CA ARG A 274 -12.58 15.78 3.57
C ARG A 274 -11.14 15.36 3.24
N ILE A 275 -10.41 14.72 4.16
CA ILE A 275 -9.02 14.33 3.94
C ILE A 275 -8.96 13.24 2.87
N ALA A 276 -9.79 12.20 3.00
CA ALA A 276 -9.88 11.15 2.00
C ALA A 276 -10.32 11.70 0.63
N LYS A 277 -11.31 12.61 0.59
CA LYS A 277 -11.71 13.28 -0.66
C LYS A 277 -10.57 14.06 -1.30
N THR A 278 -9.78 14.81 -0.52
CA THR A 278 -8.63 15.56 -1.05
C THR A 278 -7.65 14.64 -1.76
N LEU A 279 -7.29 13.51 -1.16
CA LEU A 279 -6.38 12.53 -1.76
C LEU A 279 -6.97 11.93 -3.05
N CYS A 280 -8.26 11.60 -3.06
CA CYS A 280 -8.93 11.04 -4.23
C CYS A 280 -9.01 12.06 -5.39
N VAL A 281 -9.32 13.32 -5.09
CA VAL A 281 -9.37 14.42 -6.08
C VAL A 281 -7.99 14.64 -6.70
N GLU A 282 -6.93 14.65 -5.89
CA GLU A 282 -5.57 14.78 -6.40
C GLU A 282 -5.18 13.60 -7.29
N GLN A 283 -5.47 12.38 -6.86
CA GLN A 283 -5.19 11.17 -7.62
C GLN A 283 -5.95 11.13 -8.97
N ASN A 284 -7.20 11.61 -8.99
CA ASN A 284 -8.09 11.58 -10.16
C ASN A 284 -8.07 12.86 -10.99
N TYR A 285 -7.08 13.76 -10.80
CA TYR A 285 -7.08 15.06 -11.48
C TYR A 285 -7.13 14.93 -13.02
N SER A 286 -6.55 13.87 -13.58
CA SER A 286 -6.54 13.61 -15.03
C SER A 286 -7.95 13.34 -15.57
N VAL A 287 -8.78 12.61 -14.81
CA VAL A 287 -10.18 12.32 -15.12
C VAL A 287 -11.03 13.59 -14.97
N LEU A 288 -10.82 14.35 -13.89
CA LEU A 288 -11.49 15.65 -13.71
C LEU A 288 -11.14 16.63 -14.84
N ARG A 289 -9.91 16.56 -15.36
CA ARG A 289 -9.48 17.34 -16.52
C ARG A 289 -10.18 16.86 -17.79
N SER A 290 -10.30 15.55 -18.02
CA SER A 290 -10.95 15.01 -19.23
C SER A 290 -12.43 15.36 -19.30
N MET A 291 -13.11 15.42 -18.16
CA MET A 291 -14.49 15.91 -18.03
C MET A 291 -14.73 17.31 -18.63
N LEU A 292 -13.67 18.12 -18.84
CA LEU A 292 -13.73 19.49 -19.37
C LEU A 292 -13.18 19.63 -20.81
N ILE A 293 -12.81 18.54 -21.48
CA ILE A 293 -12.13 18.61 -22.79
C ILE A 293 -13.10 18.82 -23.95
N ASP A 294 -14.32 18.28 -23.85
CA ASP A 294 -15.30 18.30 -24.94
C ASP A 294 -16.01 19.65 -25.10
N GLU A 295 -16.42 19.97 -26.34
CA GLU A 295 -17.17 21.20 -26.66
C GLU A 295 -18.58 21.22 -26.02
N ASN A 296 -19.09 20.06 -25.63
CA ASN A 296 -20.37 19.87 -24.97
C ASN A 296 -20.17 19.35 -23.54
N ILE A 297 -19.54 20.17 -22.69
CA ILE A 297 -19.36 19.86 -21.25
C ILE A 297 -20.74 19.70 -20.61
N SER A 298 -21.01 18.51 -20.05
CA SER A 298 -22.26 18.29 -19.34
C SER A 298 -22.30 19.11 -18.05
N GLU A 299 -23.49 19.59 -17.66
CA GLU A 299 -23.67 20.34 -16.40
C GLU A 299 -23.23 19.52 -15.18
N LYS A 300 -23.48 18.20 -15.23
CA LYS A 300 -23.03 17.25 -14.20
C LYS A 300 -21.51 17.24 -14.10
N ASN A 301 -20.80 17.11 -15.22
CA ASN A 301 -19.33 17.06 -15.24
C ASN A 301 -18.74 18.39 -14.75
N LEU A 302 -19.31 19.52 -15.18
CA LEU A 302 -18.88 20.84 -14.71
C LEU A 302 -19.10 21.00 -13.20
N SER A 303 -20.26 20.59 -12.67
CA SER A 303 -20.55 20.66 -11.22
C SER A 303 -19.59 19.79 -10.42
N THR A 304 -19.35 18.54 -10.84
CA THR A 304 -18.40 17.63 -10.19
C THR A 304 -17.01 18.26 -10.12
N VAL A 305 -16.51 18.83 -11.22
CA VAL A 305 -15.17 19.43 -11.25
C VAL A 305 -15.09 20.67 -10.37
N ILE A 306 -16.11 21.53 -10.37
CA ILE A 306 -16.19 22.69 -9.47
C ILE A 306 -16.12 22.24 -8.00
N GLU A 307 -16.93 21.26 -7.61
CA GLU A 307 -16.96 20.72 -6.25
C GLU A 307 -15.63 20.08 -5.86
N ALA A 308 -15.01 19.33 -6.76
CA ALA A 308 -13.68 18.76 -6.56
C ALA A 308 -12.63 19.84 -6.26
N MET A 309 -12.67 20.97 -6.98
CA MET A 309 -11.72 22.06 -6.75
C MET A 309 -11.99 22.87 -5.48
N TYR A 310 -13.23 22.89 -4.97
CA TYR A 310 -13.49 23.40 -3.61
C TYR A 310 -12.89 22.51 -2.52
N ILE A 311 -12.84 21.20 -2.76
CA ILE A 311 -12.21 20.23 -1.84
C ILE A 311 -10.69 20.39 -1.87
N CYS A 312 -10.11 20.31 -3.08
CA CYS A 312 -8.68 20.36 -3.34
C CYS A 312 -8.39 21.22 -4.59
N PRO A 313 -8.03 22.51 -4.42
CA PRO A 313 -7.70 23.39 -5.55
C PRO A 313 -6.40 22.94 -6.24
N ILE A 314 -6.46 22.61 -7.53
CA ILE A 314 -5.31 22.13 -8.32
C ILE A 314 -4.97 23.17 -9.41
N LYS A 315 -3.71 23.63 -9.44
CA LYS A 315 -3.22 24.64 -10.40
C LYS A 315 -3.39 24.22 -11.86
N ASP A 316 -3.15 22.96 -12.15
CA ASP A 316 -3.26 22.40 -13.51
C ASP A 316 -4.69 22.44 -14.08
N MET A 317 -5.71 22.64 -13.23
CA MET A 317 -7.12 22.79 -13.62
C MET A 317 -7.51 24.22 -14.02
N GLU A 318 -6.66 25.22 -13.76
CA GLU A 318 -6.96 26.63 -14.05
C GLU A 318 -7.27 26.87 -15.54
N LYS A 319 -6.42 26.36 -16.44
CA LYS A 319 -6.59 26.52 -17.89
C LYS A 319 -7.85 25.80 -18.40
N PRO A 320 -8.09 24.51 -18.10
CA PRO A 320 -9.34 23.84 -18.43
C PRO A 320 -10.58 24.59 -17.97
N LEU A 321 -10.60 25.08 -16.72
CA LEU A 321 -11.75 25.80 -16.16
C LEU A 321 -12.00 27.15 -16.84
N LYS A 322 -10.94 27.92 -17.16
CA LYS A 322 -11.10 29.16 -17.94
C LYS A 322 -11.68 28.91 -19.32
N LYS A 323 -11.28 27.80 -19.97
CA LYS A 323 -11.85 27.39 -21.27
C LYS A 323 -13.33 27.05 -21.12
N ALA A 324 -13.69 26.23 -20.14
CA ALA A 324 -15.07 25.86 -19.85
C ALA A 324 -15.97 27.09 -19.58
N MET A 325 -15.45 28.06 -18.82
CA MET A 325 -16.14 29.33 -18.54
C MET A 325 -16.41 30.13 -19.82
N ALA A 326 -15.45 30.23 -20.73
CA ALA A 326 -15.64 30.92 -22.01
C ALA A 326 -16.69 30.23 -22.89
N THR A 327 -16.65 28.89 -23.00
CA THR A 327 -17.62 28.11 -23.77
C THR A 327 -19.06 28.28 -23.24
N GLN A 328 -19.25 28.31 -21.92
CA GLN A 328 -20.58 28.55 -21.34
C GLN A 328 -21.13 29.96 -21.64
N MET A 329 -20.27 30.98 -21.68
CA MET A 329 -20.65 32.35 -22.02
C MET A 329 -21.08 32.49 -23.49
N GLU A 330 -20.50 31.69 -24.39
CA GLU A 330 -20.86 31.67 -25.81
C GLU A 330 -22.18 30.93 -26.08
N GLN A 331 -22.49 29.89 -25.30
CA GLN A 331 -23.67 29.04 -25.50
C GLN A 331 -24.95 29.55 -24.79
N SER A 332 -24.83 30.42 -23.79
CA SER A 332 -25.95 30.84 -22.95
C SER A 332 -26.40 32.26 -23.30
N SER A 333 -27.49 32.41 -24.08
CA SER A 333 -28.13 33.71 -24.34
C SER A 333 -28.88 34.27 -23.14
N ASP A 334 -29.04 33.49 -22.07
CA ASP A 334 -29.73 33.86 -20.84
C ASP A 334 -28.95 33.35 -19.61
N LYS A 335 -28.95 34.17 -18.56
CA LYS A 335 -28.04 34.14 -17.39
C LYS A 335 -27.82 32.77 -16.73
N SER A 336 -26.64 32.17 -16.90
CA SER A 336 -26.08 31.12 -16.03
C SER A 336 -25.25 31.71 -14.87
N GLY A 337 -25.79 32.74 -14.20
CA GLY A 337 -25.05 33.54 -13.21
C GLY A 337 -24.41 32.71 -12.08
N GLN A 338 -25.12 31.70 -11.56
CA GLN A 338 -24.65 30.92 -10.42
C GLN A 338 -23.49 29.97 -10.76
N THR A 339 -23.49 29.33 -11.92
CA THR A 339 -22.38 28.45 -12.35
C THR A 339 -21.15 29.28 -12.71
N SER A 340 -21.35 30.44 -13.35
CA SER A 340 -20.28 31.39 -13.66
C SER A 340 -19.63 31.98 -12.40
N GLU A 341 -20.42 32.30 -11.38
CA GLU A 341 -19.93 32.73 -10.06
C GLU A 341 -19.09 31.63 -9.39
N LYS A 342 -19.62 30.40 -9.32
CA LYS A 342 -18.89 29.26 -8.74
C LYS A 342 -17.57 28.98 -9.46
N LEU A 343 -17.54 29.11 -10.80
CA LEU A 343 -16.32 28.96 -11.58
C LEU A 343 -15.29 30.04 -11.24
N GLN A 344 -15.72 31.30 -11.15
CA GLN A 344 -14.85 32.41 -10.77
C GLN A 344 -14.29 32.23 -9.36
N ASP A 345 -15.12 31.79 -8.42
CA ASP A 345 -14.71 31.52 -7.04
C ASP A 345 -13.65 30.41 -6.97
N VAL A 346 -13.86 29.31 -7.71
CA VAL A 346 -12.86 28.23 -7.81
C VAL A 346 -11.55 28.72 -8.43
N LEU A 347 -11.61 29.53 -9.49
CA LEU A 347 -10.40 30.11 -10.10
C LEU A 347 -9.63 30.98 -9.10
N ASN A 348 -10.33 31.77 -8.28
CA ASN A 348 -9.72 32.57 -7.21
C ASN A 348 -9.11 31.67 -6.11
N LEU A 349 -9.75 30.56 -5.76
CA LEU A 349 -9.22 29.58 -4.80
C LEU A 349 -7.95 28.92 -5.31
N ILE A 350 -7.91 28.57 -6.60
CA ILE A 350 -6.73 28.00 -7.26
C ILE A 350 -5.56 28.99 -7.24
N ASP A 351 -5.80 30.27 -7.54
CA ASP A 351 -4.75 31.31 -7.49
C ASP A 351 -4.19 31.48 -6.07
N LYS A 352 -5.07 31.50 -5.06
CA LYS A 352 -4.69 31.72 -3.66
C LYS A 352 -4.00 30.52 -3.01
N SER A 353 -4.44 29.30 -3.32
CA SER A 353 -4.11 28.10 -2.53
C SER A 353 -3.87 26.83 -3.35
N GLY A 354 -3.81 26.95 -4.68
CA GLY A 354 -3.66 25.82 -5.58
C GLY A 354 -2.36 25.04 -5.35
N ILE A 355 -2.48 23.71 -5.28
CA ILE A 355 -1.34 22.80 -5.31
C ILE A 355 -1.00 22.41 -6.75
N VAL A 356 0.24 22.02 -7.00
CA VAL A 356 0.63 21.39 -8.27
C VAL A 356 0.32 19.91 -8.14
N ALA A 357 -0.35 19.33 -9.14
CA ALA A 357 -0.66 17.90 -9.11
C ALA A 357 0.64 17.07 -8.99
N THR A 358 0.69 16.16 -8.01
CA THR A 358 1.87 15.31 -7.78
C THR A 358 1.96 14.13 -8.76
N GLY A 359 0.84 13.73 -9.37
CA GLY A 359 0.80 12.75 -10.44
C GLY A 359 1.18 13.37 -11.78
N LYS A 360 2.38 13.09 -12.29
CA LYS A 360 2.64 13.14 -13.74
C LYS A 360 2.43 11.73 -14.27
N TYR A 361 1.26 11.48 -14.87
CA TYR A 361 1.06 10.32 -15.73
C TYR A 361 1.18 10.76 -17.18
#